data_AF-A0A091HIP5-F1
#
_entry.id   AF-A0A091HIP5-F1
#
_cell.length_a   1.000
_cell.length_b   1.000
_cell.length_c   1.000
_cell.angle_alpha   90.00
_cell.angle_beta   90.00
_cell.angle_gamma   90.00
#
_symmetry.space_group_name_H-M   'P 1'
#
loop_
_entity.id
_entity.type
_entity.pdbx_description
1 polymer ?
#
loop_
_entity_poly.entity_id
_entity_poly.type
_entity_poly.pdbx_seq_one_letter_code
_entity_poly.pdbx_strand_id
1 'polypeptide(L)'
;QVIEDFYNRTWLYRYDEPISPATLTTLWSLSVAIFSVGGMIGSFSVGLFVNRFGRRNSMLMSNILAFLSAVLMGFSKMALSFEMLILGRFIIGLYSGLTTGFVPMYVGEVSPTALRGALGTFHQLGIVLGILIAQVFGLDVIMGNDSLWPLLLGFIFVPALLQCIILPFAPESPRFLLINRNEENKAKSVLKKLRGTTDVSSDLQEMKEESRQMMREKKVTIMELFRSPMYRQPILIAIVLQLSQQLSGINLTPFLTACPCPLQVFYYSTSIFEKSGVEQPVYATIGSGVVNTAFTVVSLFVVERAGRRTLHLIGLAGMAGCAVLMTVA
;
A
#
# COMPACT_ATOMS: atom_id res chain seq x y z
N GLN A 1 0.30 23.00 0.04
CA GLN A 1 0.43 24.27 -0.69
C GLN A 1 -0.22 24.21 -2.07
N VAL A 2 0.43 23.71 -3.13
CA VAL A 2 -0.14 23.76 -4.51
C VAL A 2 -1.58 23.26 -4.65
N ILE A 3 -1.91 22.10 -4.07
CA ILE A 3 -3.27 21.52 -4.17
C ILE A 3 -4.26 22.26 -3.24
N GLU A 4 -3.80 22.77 -2.10
CA GLU A 4 -4.62 23.57 -1.19
C GLU A 4 -4.97 24.93 -1.82
N ASP A 5 -4.05 25.52 -2.58
CA ASP A 5 -4.31 26.74 -3.36
C ASP A 5 -5.36 26.49 -4.45
N PHE A 6 -5.33 25.31 -5.09
CA PHE A 6 -6.39 24.89 -6.01
C PHE A 6 -7.75 24.77 -5.30
N TYR A 7 -7.79 24.29 -4.06
CA TYR A 7 -9.04 24.20 -3.29
C TYR A 7 -9.58 25.59 -2.98
N ASN A 8 -8.72 26.51 -2.55
CA ASN A 8 -9.10 27.89 -2.29
C ASN A 8 -9.61 28.60 -3.56
N ARG A 9 -8.90 28.47 -4.69
CA ARG A 9 -9.33 29.04 -5.98
C ARG A 9 -10.67 28.49 -6.44
N THR A 10 -10.88 27.19 -6.26
CA THR A 10 -12.15 26.53 -6.62
C THR A 10 -13.29 26.98 -5.71
N TRP A 11 -13.04 27.15 -4.42
CA TRP A 11 -14.03 27.66 -3.46
C TRP A 11 -14.44 29.08 -3.80
N LEU A 12 -13.44 29.95 -4.04
CA LEU A 12 -13.66 31.33 -4.45
C LEU A 12 -14.50 31.41 -5.74
N TYR A 13 -14.20 30.57 -6.74
CA TYR A 13 -14.97 30.52 -7.98
C TYR A 13 -16.43 30.11 -7.79
N ARG A 14 -16.75 29.30 -6.77
CA ARG A 14 -18.10 28.77 -6.56
C ARG A 14 -18.96 29.62 -5.62
N TYR A 15 -18.34 30.25 -4.63
CA TYR A 15 -19.02 30.91 -3.53
C TYR A 15 -18.68 32.40 -3.40
N ASP A 16 -17.80 32.93 -4.26
CA ASP A 16 -17.31 34.31 -4.24
C ASP A 16 -16.70 34.76 -2.89
N GLU A 17 -16.32 33.80 -2.03
CA GLU A 17 -15.65 34.03 -0.75
C GLU A 17 -14.38 33.18 -0.64
N PRO A 18 -13.33 33.64 0.08
CA PRO A 18 -12.17 32.82 0.37
C PRO A 18 -12.52 31.71 1.36
N ILE A 19 -11.93 30.54 1.18
CA ILE A 19 -12.18 29.41 2.08
C ILE A 19 -11.62 29.69 3.48
N SER A 20 -12.35 29.32 4.53
CA SER A 20 -11.84 29.42 5.90
C SER A 20 -10.64 28.47 6.10
N PRO A 21 -9.58 28.87 6.84
CA PRO A 21 -8.40 28.02 7.07
C PRO A 21 -8.75 26.68 7.76
N ALA A 22 -9.74 26.70 8.65
CA ALA A 22 -10.23 25.49 9.31
C ALA A 22 -10.90 24.53 8.30
N THR A 23 -11.73 25.06 7.40
CA THR A 23 -12.38 24.27 6.34
C THR A 23 -11.37 23.72 5.34
N LEU A 24 -10.35 24.51 4.97
CA LEU A 24 -9.29 24.05 4.08
C LEU A 24 -8.50 22.89 4.69
N THR A 25 -8.13 23.01 5.96
CA THR A 25 -7.40 21.97 6.70
C THR A 25 -8.22 20.68 6.78
N THR A 26 -9.53 20.76 7.06
CA THR A 26 -10.40 19.58 7.13
C THR A 26 -10.63 18.94 5.77
N LEU A 27 -10.82 19.72 4.70
CA LEU A 27 -10.96 19.20 3.33
C LEU A 27 -9.69 18.52 2.83
N TRP A 28 -8.52 19.13 3.06
CA TRP A 28 -7.25 18.53 2.72
C TRP A 28 -7.02 17.24 3.52
N SER A 29 -7.28 17.28 4.83
CA SER A 29 -7.21 16.09 5.69
C SER A 29 -8.15 14.99 5.18
N LEU A 30 -9.40 15.31 4.84
CA LEU A 30 -10.33 14.34 4.26
C LEU A 30 -9.79 13.72 2.97
N SER A 31 -9.21 14.55 2.09
CA SER A 31 -8.63 14.11 0.81
C SER A 31 -7.49 13.10 1.00
N VAL A 32 -6.72 13.21 2.08
CA VAL A 32 -5.66 12.25 2.42
C VAL A 32 -6.21 11.03 3.18
N ALA A 33 -7.13 11.23 4.13
CA ALA A 33 -7.70 10.15 4.97
C ALA A 33 -8.52 9.15 4.16
N ILE A 34 -9.30 9.63 3.20
CA ILE A 34 -10.27 8.81 2.46
C ILE A 34 -9.61 7.66 1.69
N PHE A 35 -8.32 7.80 1.36
CA PHE A 35 -7.50 6.74 0.79
C PHE A 35 -7.44 5.50 1.70
N SER A 36 -7.24 5.70 3.02
CA SER A 36 -7.19 4.59 3.98
C SER A 36 -8.55 3.94 4.18
N VAL A 37 -9.63 4.71 4.11
CA VAL A 37 -11.01 4.16 4.14
C VAL A 37 -11.23 3.24 2.94
N GLY A 38 -10.82 3.68 1.74
CA GLY A 38 -10.83 2.83 0.55
C GLY A 38 -9.99 1.56 0.74
N GLY A 39 -8.77 1.70 1.28
CA GLY A 39 -7.87 0.58 1.56
C GLY A 39 -8.44 -0.46 2.52
N MET A 40 -9.16 -0.02 3.55
CA MET A 40 -9.86 -0.89 4.49
C MET A 40 -10.93 -1.73 3.77
N ILE A 41 -11.81 -1.08 3.00
CA ILE A 41 -12.87 -1.76 2.23
C ILE A 41 -12.27 -2.73 1.20
N GLY A 42 -11.20 -2.32 0.53
CA GLY A 42 -10.48 -3.13 -0.45
C GLY A 42 -9.89 -4.39 0.18
N SER A 43 -9.23 -4.24 1.32
CA SER A 43 -8.60 -5.35 2.05
C SER A 43 -9.61 -6.40 2.50
N PHE A 44 -10.79 -5.99 3.00
CA PHE A 44 -11.88 -6.93 3.35
C PHE A 44 -12.43 -7.67 2.14
N SER A 45 -12.38 -7.05 0.96
CA SER A 45 -12.95 -7.61 -0.27
C SER A 45 -12.01 -8.59 -0.99
N VAL A 46 -10.72 -8.65 -0.62
CA VAL A 46 -9.69 -9.49 -1.28
C VAL A 46 -10.16 -10.93 -1.47
N GLY A 47 -10.68 -11.56 -0.40
CA GLY A 47 -11.10 -12.95 -0.40
C GLY A 47 -12.20 -13.27 -1.41
N LEU A 48 -13.08 -12.31 -1.71
CA LEU A 48 -14.17 -12.48 -2.67
C LEU A 48 -13.63 -12.57 -4.11
N PHE A 49 -12.66 -11.72 -4.45
CA PHE A 49 -12.10 -11.67 -5.79
C PHE A 49 -11.14 -12.84 -6.06
N VAL A 50 -10.16 -13.08 -5.18
CA VAL A 50 -9.11 -14.09 -5.42
C VAL A 50 -9.64 -15.51 -5.51
N ASN A 51 -10.73 -15.82 -4.80
CA ASN A 51 -11.34 -17.15 -4.81
C ASN A 51 -12.30 -17.35 -5.99
N ARG A 52 -12.91 -16.28 -6.51
CA ARG A 52 -13.89 -16.34 -7.61
C ARG A 52 -13.26 -16.20 -8.98
N PHE A 53 -12.37 -15.22 -9.16
CA PHE A 53 -11.81 -14.87 -10.47
C PHE A 53 -10.38 -15.40 -10.67
N GLY A 54 -9.73 -15.86 -9.60
CA GLY A 54 -8.31 -16.21 -9.61
C GLY A 54 -7.45 -15.02 -9.21
N ARG A 55 -6.14 -15.26 -9.03
CA ARG A 55 -5.24 -14.24 -8.47
C ARG A 55 -4.86 -13.23 -9.54
N ARG A 56 -4.41 -13.72 -10.70
CA ARG A 56 -3.96 -12.89 -11.82
C ARG A 56 -5.10 -12.08 -12.43
N ASN A 57 -6.25 -12.72 -12.68
CA ASN A 57 -7.40 -12.01 -13.25
C ASN A 57 -7.97 -10.96 -12.27
N SER A 58 -7.92 -11.21 -10.95
CA SER A 58 -8.32 -10.20 -9.96
C SER A 58 -7.43 -8.97 -10.02
N MET A 59 -6.10 -9.15 -10.15
CA MET A 59 -5.17 -8.03 -10.34
C MET A 59 -5.42 -7.27 -11.65
N LEU A 60 -5.77 -7.96 -12.72
CA LEU A 60 -6.08 -7.33 -14.01
C LEU A 60 -7.39 -6.53 -13.92
N MET A 61 -8.43 -7.08 -13.28
CA MET A 61 -9.71 -6.40 -13.08
C MET A 61 -9.57 -5.18 -12.16
N SER A 62 -8.72 -5.24 -11.13
CA SER A 62 -8.52 -4.10 -10.23
C SER A 62 -7.90 -2.89 -10.93
N ASN A 63 -7.17 -3.08 -12.04
CA ASN A 63 -6.61 -1.96 -12.81
C ASN A 63 -7.68 -0.98 -13.34
N ILE A 64 -8.93 -1.43 -13.50
CA ILE A 64 -10.06 -0.54 -13.85
C ILE A 64 -10.22 0.57 -12.79
N LEU A 65 -10.04 0.23 -11.50
CA LEU A 65 -10.08 1.21 -10.41
C LEU A 65 -8.92 2.20 -10.50
N ALA A 66 -7.72 1.73 -10.87
CA ALA A 66 -6.55 2.58 -11.05
C ALA A 66 -6.76 3.58 -12.20
N PHE A 67 -7.28 3.14 -13.35
CA PHE A 67 -7.60 4.04 -14.46
C PHE A 67 -8.69 5.05 -14.10
N LEU A 68 -9.77 4.60 -13.44
CA LEU A 68 -10.84 5.48 -13.02
C LEU A 68 -10.33 6.57 -12.06
N SER A 69 -9.49 6.18 -11.10
CA SER A 69 -8.86 7.13 -10.19
C SER A 69 -7.90 8.10 -10.92
N ALA A 70 -7.09 7.59 -11.86
CA ALA A 70 -6.18 8.42 -12.64
C ALA A 70 -6.92 9.52 -13.42
N VAL A 71 -8.04 9.16 -14.05
CA VAL A 71 -8.91 10.10 -14.77
C VAL A 71 -9.52 11.11 -13.79
N LEU A 72 -10.12 10.66 -12.69
CA LEU A 72 -10.74 11.56 -11.71
C LEU A 72 -9.75 12.56 -11.11
N MET A 73 -8.56 12.11 -10.73
CA MET A 73 -7.53 12.99 -10.16
C MET A 73 -6.87 13.86 -11.23
N GLY A 74 -6.58 13.32 -12.42
CA GLY A 74 -5.93 14.05 -13.51
C GLY A 74 -6.77 15.17 -14.11
N PHE A 75 -8.09 14.97 -14.19
CA PHE A 75 -9.03 15.99 -14.71
C PHE A 75 -9.67 16.86 -13.61
N SER A 76 -9.36 16.62 -12.33
CA SER A 76 -9.93 17.37 -11.19
C SER A 76 -9.72 18.88 -11.31
N LYS A 77 -8.53 19.31 -11.75
CA LYS A 77 -8.20 20.72 -11.96
C LYS A 77 -9.01 21.35 -13.09
N MET A 78 -9.16 20.64 -14.22
CA MET A 78 -9.91 21.12 -15.38
C MET A 78 -11.40 21.28 -15.08
N ALA A 79 -11.94 20.38 -14.24
CA ALA A 79 -13.33 20.42 -13.80
C ALA A 79 -13.59 21.38 -12.62
N LEU A 80 -12.56 22.03 -12.07
CA LEU A 80 -12.65 22.86 -10.86
C LEU A 80 -13.43 22.13 -9.75
N SER A 81 -13.04 20.88 -9.47
CA SER A 81 -13.72 20.04 -8.47
C SER A 81 -12.74 19.31 -7.57
N PHE A 82 -12.75 19.70 -6.28
CA PHE A 82 -12.06 18.97 -5.23
C PHE A 82 -12.78 17.65 -4.88
N GLU A 83 -14.08 17.53 -5.17
CA GLU A 83 -14.84 16.29 -4.97
C GLU A 83 -14.35 15.16 -5.89
N MET A 84 -14.02 15.48 -7.15
CA MET A 84 -13.39 14.51 -8.07
C MET A 84 -12.06 14.00 -7.54
N LEU A 85 -11.27 14.87 -6.90
CA LEU A 85 -10.00 14.48 -6.28
C LEU A 85 -10.22 13.57 -5.08
N ILE A 86 -11.16 13.92 -4.18
CA ILE A 86 -11.52 13.10 -3.01
C ILE A 86 -12.04 11.72 -3.43
N LEU A 87 -12.93 11.67 -4.44
CA LEU A 87 -13.44 10.40 -4.97
C LEU A 87 -12.34 9.58 -5.64
N GLY A 88 -11.46 10.23 -6.40
CA GLY A 88 -10.27 9.61 -6.98
C GLY A 88 -9.38 8.96 -5.90
N ARG A 89 -9.12 9.68 -4.80
CA ARG A 89 -8.35 9.19 -3.65
C ARG A 89 -9.00 8.00 -2.96
N PHE A 90 -10.33 8.00 -2.82
CA PHE A 90 -11.07 6.84 -2.30
C PHE A 90 -10.90 5.60 -3.19
N ILE A 91 -11.07 5.76 -4.51
CA ILE A 91 -11.01 4.66 -5.47
C ILE A 91 -9.59 4.06 -5.57
N ILE A 92 -8.54 4.88 -5.59
CA ILE A 92 -7.16 4.36 -5.55
C ILE A 92 -6.84 3.72 -4.20
N GLY A 93 -7.46 4.17 -3.11
CA GLY A 93 -7.45 3.48 -1.82
C GLY A 93 -8.00 2.06 -1.93
N LEU A 94 -9.18 1.90 -2.55
CA LEU A 94 -9.79 0.60 -2.81
C LEU A 94 -8.86 -0.33 -3.60
N TYR A 95 -8.27 0.20 -4.69
CA TYR A 95 -7.26 -0.51 -5.48
C TYR A 95 -6.05 -0.94 -4.64
N SER A 96 -5.52 -0.03 -3.82
CA SER A 96 -4.34 -0.30 -2.98
C SER A 96 -4.63 -1.41 -1.97
N GLY A 97 -5.79 -1.38 -1.29
CA GLY A 97 -6.18 -2.41 -0.33
C GLY A 97 -6.36 -3.79 -0.96
N LEU A 98 -6.92 -3.85 -2.16
CA LEU A 98 -7.00 -5.09 -2.93
C LEU A 98 -5.59 -5.60 -3.31
N THR A 99 -4.74 -4.71 -3.80
CA THR A 99 -3.38 -5.02 -4.28
C THR A 99 -2.48 -5.52 -3.16
N THR A 100 -2.59 -4.97 -1.94
CA THR A 100 -1.84 -5.44 -0.77
C THR A 100 -2.21 -6.87 -0.36
N GLY A 101 -3.37 -7.38 -0.76
CA GLY A 101 -3.72 -8.79 -0.61
C GLY A 101 -3.34 -9.64 -1.82
N PHE A 102 -3.55 -9.14 -3.04
CA PHE A 102 -3.35 -9.89 -4.28
C PHE A 102 -1.88 -10.21 -4.56
N VAL A 103 -1.01 -9.21 -4.46
CA VAL A 103 0.41 -9.34 -4.82
C VAL A 103 1.14 -10.38 -3.96
N PRO A 104 1.12 -10.32 -2.61
CA PRO A 104 1.82 -11.31 -1.81
C PRO A 104 1.23 -12.72 -1.97
N MET A 105 -0.09 -12.84 -2.18
CA MET A 105 -0.73 -14.13 -2.44
C MET A 105 -0.27 -14.72 -3.78
N TYR A 106 -0.30 -13.93 -4.85
CA TYR A 106 0.13 -14.37 -6.18
C TYR A 106 1.62 -14.76 -6.18
N VAL A 107 2.49 -13.90 -5.65
CA VAL A 107 3.93 -14.17 -5.55
C VAL A 107 4.18 -15.42 -4.70
N GLY A 108 3.50 -15.56 -3.56
CA GLY A 108 3.64 -16.73 -2.69
C GLY A 108 3.25 -18.04 -3.36
N GLU A 109 2.19 -18.04 -4.17
CA GLU A 109 1.67 -19.23 -4.86
C GLU A 109 2.42 -19.59 -6.15
N VAL A 110 3.13 -18.63 -6.76
CA VAL A 110 3.92 -18.84 -7.99
C VAL A 110 5.38 -19.20 -7.67
N SER A 111 5.91 -18.69 -6.56
CA SER A 111 7.31 -18.87 -6.16
C SER A 111 7.63 -20.31 -5.73
N PRO A 112 8.87 -20.80 -5.92
CA PRO A 112 9.33 -22.04 -5.32
C PRO A 112 9.46 -21.89 -3.81
N THR A 113 9.21 -22.97 -3.06
CA THR A 113 9.18 -22.95 -1.59
C THR A 113 10.45 -22.36 -0.98
N ALA A 114 11.62 -22.64 -1.57
CA ALA A 114 12.91 -22.09 -1.12
C ALA A 114 13.07 -20.58 -1.32
N LEU A 115 12.46 -19.99 -2.36
CA LEU A 115 12.59 -18.55 -2.68
C LEU A 115 11.35 -17.73 -2.30
N ARG A 116 10.30 -18.38 -1.78
CA ARG A 116 9.02 -17.75 -1.47
C ARG A 116 9.17 -16.56 -0.52
N GLY A 117 10.03 -16.71 0.50
CA GLY A 117 10.35 -15.64 1.45
C GLY A 117 11.01 -14.44 0.77
N ALA A 118 12.11 -14.68 0.05
CA ALA A 118 12.84 -13.63 -0.67
C ALA A 118 11.94 -12.92 -1.70
N LEU A 119 11.18 -13.67 -2.51
CA LEU A 119 10.30 -13.09 -3.52
C LEU A 119 9.15 -12.29 -2.91
N GLY A 120 8.63 -12.69 -1.75
CA GLY A 120 7.62 -11.94 -1.02
C GLY A 120 8.08 -10.54 -0.59
N THR A 121 9.40 -10.35 -0.39
CA THR A 121 9.94 -9.05 0.02
C THR A 121 9.95 -7.99 -1.08
N PHE A 122 9.90 -8.41 -2.36
CA PHE A 122 9.75 -7.48 -3.49
C PHE A 122 8.47 -6.65 -3.41
N HIS A 123 7.42 -7.16 -2.73
CA HIS A 123 6.22 -6.36 -2.49
C HIS A 123 6.52 -5.11 -1.65
N GLN A 124 7.22 -5.29 -0.53
CA GLN A 124 7.61 -4.17 0.35
C GLN A 124 8.63 -3.26 -0.33
N LEU A 125 9.59 -3.83 -1.07
CA LEU A 125 10.55 -3.07 -1.86
C LEU A 125 9.83 -2.17 -2.89
N GLY A 126 8.83 -2.71 -3.58
CA GLY A 126 8.01 -1.97 -4.54
C GLY A 126 7.26 -0.80 -3.90
N ILE A 127 6.74 -0.98 -2.67
CA ILE A 127 6.08 0.11 -1.92
C ILE A 127 7.08 1.25 -1.65
N VAL A 128 8.25 0.95 -1.09
CA VAL A 128 9.22 2.01 -0.73
C VAL A 128 9.84 2.70 -1.95
N LEU A 129 10.09 1.96 -3.03
CA LEU A 129 10.50 2.54 -4.31
C LEU A 129 9.41 3.43 -4.91
N GLY A 130 8.14 3.01 -4.82
CA GLY A 130 7.01 3.82 -5.25
C GLY A 130 6.90 5.14 -4.49
N ILE A 131 7.13 5.11 -3.17
CA ILE A 131 7.19 6.34 -2.34
C ILE A 131 8.33 7.24 -2.82
N LEU A 132 9.53 6.70 -3.02
CA LEU A 132 10.68 7.48 -3.48
C LEU A 132 10.45 8.11 -4.86
N ILE A 133 9.91 7.35 -5.82
CA ILE A 133 9.57 7.85 -7.16
C ILE A 133 8.53 8.97 -7.06
N ALA A 134 7.49 8.81 -6.23
CA ALA A 134 6.47 9.83 -6.03
C ALA A 134 7.05 11.12 -5.41
N GLN A 135 7.98 11.00 -4.45
CA GLN A 135 8.68 12.14 -3.86
C GLN A 135 9.57 12.86 -4.87
N VAL A 136 10.29 12.13 -5.72
CA VAL A 136 11.11 12.72 -6.78
C VAL A 136 10.23 13.44 -7.79
N PHE A 137 9.15 12.83 -8.28
CA PHE A 137 8.23 13.50 -9.21
C PHE A 137 7.49 14.68 -8.58
N GLY A 138 7.33 14.68 -7.25
CA GLY A 138 6.80 15.79 -6.47
C GLY A 138 7.71 17.02 -6.38
N LEU A 139 8.91 17.02 -6.97
CA LEU A 139 9.74 18.22 -7.09
C LEU A 139 9.07 19.27 -7.98
N ASP A 140 9.20 20.53 -7.60
CA ASP A 140 8.66 21.68 -8.34
C ASP A 140 9.20 21.76 -9.79
N VAL A 141 10.47 21.36 -9.96
CA VAL A 141 11.15 21.29 -11.27
C VAL A 141 10.56 20.19 -12.18
N ILE A 142 9.88 19.19 -11.63
CA ILE A 142 9.38 18.01 -12.38
C ILE A 142 7.87 18.10 -12.58
N MET A 143 7.07 17.74 -11.57
CA MET A 143 5.59 17.75 -11.67
C MET A 143 4.91 18.32 -10.42
N GLY A 144 5.65 18.72 -9.39
CA GLY A 144 5.13 19.26 -8.13
C GLY A 144 4.72 20.72 -8.17
N ASN A 145 4.44 21.28 -9.35
CA ASN A 145 4.14 22.69 -9.58
C ASN A 145 2.63 22.90 -9.85
N ASP A 146 2.16 24.16 -9.84
CA ASP A 146 0.73 24.48 -10.02
C ASP A 146 0.17 23.90 -11.32
N SER A 147 0.96 23.86 -12.39
CA SER A 147 0.48 23.37 -13.69
C SER A 147 0.38 21.85 -13.79
N LEU A 148 1.35 21.09 -13.26
CA LEU A 148 1.50 19.65 -13.53
C LEU A 148 1.12 18.72 -12.37
N TRP A 149 0.73 19.25 -11.20
CA TRP A 149 0.28 18.37 -10.09
C TRP A 149 -0.88 17.42 -10.44
N PRO A 150 -1.83 17.73 -11.36
CA PRO A 150 -2.85 16.75 -11.75
C PRO A 150 -2.24 15.58 -12.52
N LEU A 151 -1.20 15.85 -13.32
CA LEU A 151 -0.43 14.82 -14.02
C LEU A 151 0.36 13.96 -13.04
N LEU A 152 0.93 14.55 -11.97
CA LEU A 152 1.60 13.80 -10.90
C LEU A 152 0.67 12.75 -10.28
N LEU A 153 -0.58 13.12 -9.98
CA LEU A 153 -1.57 12.19 -9.44
C LEU A 153 -2.09 11.21 -10.50
N GLY A 154 -2.26 11.69 -11.73
CA GLY A 154 -2.71 10.88 -12.87
C GLY A 154 -1.68 9.85 -13.32
N PHE A 155 -0.38 10.06 -13.05
CA PHE A 155 0.74 9.24 -13.53
C PHE A 155 0.61 7.75 -13.21
N ILE A 156 -0.18 7.39 -12.19
CA ILE A 156 -0.55 6.00 -11.87
C ILE A 156 -1.15 5.22 -13.07
N PHE A 157 -1.64 5.92 -14.09
CA PHE A 157 -2.09 5.30 -15.34
C PHE A 157 -0.97 4.52 -16.05
N VAL A 158 0.28 5.01 -15.98
CA VAL A 158 1.44 4.40 -16.67
C VAL A 158 1.73 3.00 -16.11
N PRO A 159 1.99 2.83 -14.79
CA PRO A 159 2.20 1.50 -14.24
C PRO A 159 0.96 0.60 -14.36
N ALA A 160 -0.27 1.15 -14.27
CA ALA A 160 -1.49 0.38 -14.46
C ALA A 160 -1.61 -0.16 -15.90
N LEU A 161 -1.29 0.64 -16.91
CA LEU A 161 -1.26 0.23 -18.31
C LEU A 161 -0.18 -0.81 -18.57
N LEU A 162 1.03 -0.59 -18.04
CA LEU A 162 2.12 -1.56 -18.12
C LEU A 162 1.72 -2.90 -17.49
N GLN A 163 1.08 -2.87 -16.33
CA GLN A 163 0.55 -4.06 -15.67
C GLN A 163 -0.54 -4.75 -16.50
N CYS A 164 -1.43 -4.00 -17.16
CA CYS A 164 -2.43 -4.56 -18.10
C CYS A 164 -1.80 -5.25 -19.31
N ILE A 165 -0.65 -4.76 -19.79
CA ILE A 165 0.06 -5.36 -20.91
C ILE A 165 0.80 -6.63 -20.45
N ILE A 166 1.45 -6.60 -19.29
CA ILE A 166 2.31 -7.70 -18.80
C ILE A 166 1.48 -8.85 -18.22
N LEU A 167 0.43 -8.58 -17.43
CA LEU A 167 -0.32 -9.60 -16.70
C LEU A 167 -0.96 -10.69 -17.58
N PRO A 168 -1.50 -10.41 -18.78
CA PRO A 168 -2.04 -11.45 -19.66
C PRO A 168 -1.01 -12.51 -20.06
N PHE A 169 0.27 -12.13 -20.16
CA PHE A 169 1.37 -13.06 -20.44
C PHE A 169 1.84 -13.82 -19.20
N ALA A 170 1.51 -13.32 -18.00
CA ALA A 170 1.84 -13.99 -16.76
C ALA A 170 0.95 -15.25 -16.55
N PRO A 171 1.51 -16.34 -16.01
CA PRO A 171 0.75 -17.53 -15.71
C PRO A 171 -0.27 -17.30 -14.58
N GLU A 172 -1.38 -18.03 -14.61
CA GLU A 172 -2.30 -18.07 -13.46
C GLU A 172 -1.64 -18.83 -12.29
N SER A 173 -2.08 -18.58 -11.06
CA SER A 173 -1.57 -19.31 -9.90
C SER A 173 -1.79 -20.83 -10.02
N PRO A 174 -0.73 -21.67 -9.93
CA PRO A 174 -0.87 -23.12 -9.96
C PRO A 174 -1.75 -23.64 -8.81
N ARG A 175 -1.70 -22.98 -7.65
CA ARG A 175 -2.49 -23.33 -6.46
C ARG A 175 -3.97 -23.07 -6.69
N PHE A 176 -4.31 -21.95 -7.32
CA PHE A 176 -5.68 -21.65 -7.72
C PHE A 176 -6.22 -22.67 -8.73
N LEU A 177 -5.43 -23.01 -9.76
CA LEU A 177 -5.83 -24.00 -10.76
C LEU A 177 -6.06 -25.39 -10.15
N LEU A 178 -5.17 -25.82 -9.26
CA LEU A 178 -5.24 -27.12 -8.61
C LEU A 178 -6.39 -27.22 -7.59
N ILE A 179 -6.48 -26.26 -6.66
CA ILE A 179 -7.37 -26.35 -5.50
C ILE A 179 -8.75 -25.76 -5.80
N ASN A 180 -8.81 -24.54 -6.34
CA ASN A 180 -10.08 -23.84 -6.54
C ASN A 180 -10.80 -24.30 -7.83
N ARG A 181 -10.05 -24.63 -8.89
CA ARG A 181 -10.63 -25.07 -10.18
C ARG A 181 -10.58 -26.57 -10.42
N ASN A 182 -9.85 -27.33 -9.59
CA ASN A 182 -9.67 -28.78 -9.74
C ASN A 182 -9.07 -29.18 -11.12
N GLU A 183 -8.21 -28.33 -11.69
CA GLU A 183 -7.60 -28.50 -13.02
C GLU A 183 -6.13 -28.94 -12.91
N GLU A 184 -5.89 -30.18 -12.46
CA GLU A 184 -4.54 -30.70 -12.17
C GLU A 184 -3.59 -30.65 -13.40
N ASN A 185 -4.08 -31.03 -14.58
CA ASN A 185 -3.26 -31.04 -15.80
C ASN A 185 -2.78 -29.63 -16.20
N LYS A 186 -3.62 -28.60 -15.99
CA LYS A 186 -3.26 -27.21 -16.26
C LYS A 186 -2.34 -26.66 -15.17
N ALA A 187 -2.55 -27.01 -13.91
CA ALA A 187 -1.61 -26.66 -12.84
C ALA A 187 -0.21 -27.23 -13.12
N LYS A 188 -0.13 -28.49 -13.58
CA LYS A 188 1.13 -29.13 -13.98
C LYS A 188 1.81 -28.44 -15.15
N SER A 189 1.07 -28.03 -16.18
CA SER A 189 1.64 -27.33 -17.34
C SER A 189 2.18 -25.94 -16.98
N VAL A 190 1.49 -25.23 -16.08
CA VAL A 190 1.96 -23.94 -15.56
C VAL A 190 3.20 -24.13 -14.68
N LEU A 191 3.21 -25.11 -13.78
CA LEU A 191 4.38 -25.40 -12.94
C LEU A 191 5.63 -25.72 -13.78
N LYS A 192 5.49 -26.52 -14.85
CA LYS A 192 6.59 -26.80 -15.78
C LYS A 192 7.18 -25.52 -16.39
N LYS A 193 6.32 -24.58 -16.79
CA LYS A 193 6.77 -23.28 -17.32
C LYS A 193 7.44 -22.41 -16.26
N LEU A 194 6.93 -22.42 -15.03
CA LEU A 194 7.45 -21.62 -13.92
C LEU A 194 8.77 -22.14 -13.35
N ARG A 195 8.94 -23.45 -13.27
CA ARG A 195 10.14 -24.10 -12.73
C ARG A 195 11.21 -24.34 -13.77
N GLY A 196 10.85 -24.38 -15.05
CA GLY A 196 11.77 -24.76 -16.12
C GLY A 196 12.16 -26.24 -16.11
N THR A 197 11.52 -27.06 -15.26
CA THR A 197 11.77 -28.49 -15.12
C THR A 197 10.59 -29.31 -15.62
N THR A 198 10.86 -30.49 -16.18
CA THR A 198 9.82 -31.43 -16.62
C THR A 198 9.19 -32.22 -15.48
N ASP A 199 9.97 -32.47 -14.42
CA ASP A 199 9.48 -33.08 -13.20
C ASP A 199 9.09 -32.01 -12.19
N VAL A 200 7.79 -31.92 -11.93
CA VAL A 200 7.15 -31.02 -10.96
C VAL A 200 6.25 -31.82 -10.01
N SER A 201 6.49 -33.13 -9.93
CA SER A 201 5.65 -34.07 -9.18
C SER A 201 5.76 -33.80 -7.68
N SER A 202 6.96 -33.43 -7.20
CA SER A 202 7.20 -33.00 -5.82
C SER A 202 6.37 -31.78 -5.45
N ASP A 203 6.45 -30.70 -6.23
CA ASP A 203 5.73 -29.45 -6.00
C ASP A 203 4.21 -29.69 -6.00
N LEU A 204 3.72 -30.50 -6.94
CA LEU A 204 2.31 -30.83 -7.03
C LEU A 204 1.83 -31.63 -5.80
N GLN A 205 2.67 -32.54 -5.30
CA GLN A 205 2.36 -33.33 -4.12
C GLN A 205 2.40 -32.49 -2.84
N GLU A 206 3.39 -31.61 -2.69
CA GLU A 206 3.47 -30.62 -1.61
C GLU A 206 2.20 -29.75 -1.57
N MET A 207 1.77 -29.23 -2.73
CA MET A 207 0.55 -28.42 -2.82
C MET A 207 -0.72 -29.21 -2.46
N LYS A 208 -0.81 -30.48 -2.85
CA LYS A 208 -1.92 -31.37 -2.44
C LYS A 208 -1.89 -31.65 -0.94
N GLU A 209 -0.71 -31.81 -0.35
CA GLU A 209 -0.54 -32.06 1.07
C GLU A 209 -0.88 -30.84 1.92
N GLU A 210 -0.37 -29.65 1.55
CA GLU A 210 -0.77 -28.37 2.15
C GLU A 210 -2.30 -28.17 2.05
N SER A 211 -2.90 -28.52 0.91
CA SER A 211 -4.35 -28.43 0.73
C SER A 211 -5.12 -29.40 1.64
N ARG A 212 -4.64 -30.64 1.82
CA ARG A 212 -5.27 -31.61 2.73
C ARG A 212 -5.17 -31.14 4.17
N GLN A 213 -4.04 -30.57 4.57
CA GLN A 213 -3.86 -29.99 5.90
C GLN A 213 -4.82 -28.81 6.12
N MET A 214 -4.92 -27.88 5.17
CA MET A 214 -5.88 -26.77 5.24
C MET A 214 -7.35 -27.22 5.29
N MET A 215 -7.70 -28.34 4.67
CA MET A 215 -9.07 -28.87 4.69
C MET A 215 -9.40 -29.63 5.98
N ARG A 216 -8.39 -30.11 6.71
CA ARG A 216 -8.58 -30.76 8.02
C ARG A 216 -8.96 -29.75 9.10
N GLU A 217 -8.48 -28.53 8.97
CA GLU A 217 -8.83 -27.44 9.88
C GLU A 217 -10.03 -26.66 9.34
N LYS A 218 -11.04 -26.43 10.17
CA LYS A 218 -12.16 -25.56 9.79
C LYS A 218 -11.64 -24.12 9.65
N LYS A 219 -11.99 -23.47 8.54
CA LYS A 219 -11.76 -22.03 8.37
C LYS A 219 -12.51 -21.28 9.46
N VAL A 220 -11.77 -20.70 10.40
CA VAL A 220 -12.31 -19.90 11.51
C VAL A 220 -12.83 -18.58 10.95
N THR A 221 -14.05 -18.22 11.34
CA THR A 221 -14.64 -16.92 10.96
C THR A 221 -14.10 -15.79 11.84
N ILE A 222 -14.19 -14.54 11.37
CA ILE A 222 -13.73 -13.36 12.13
C ILE A 222 -14.39 -13.31 13.52
N MET A 223 -15.68 -13.65 13.61
CA MET A 223 -16.43 -13.62 14.87
C MET A 223 -15.94 -14.69 15.85
N GLU A 224 -15.61 -15.89 15.36
CA GLU A 224 -15.06 -16.98 16.18
C GLU A 224 -13.67 -16.67 16.72
N LEU A 225 -12.89 -15.89 15.96
CA LEU A 225 -11.54 -15.47 16.34
C LEU A 225 -11.54 -14.60 17.62
N PHE A 226 -12.54 -13.72 17.78
CA PHE A 226 -12.71 -12.94 19.01
C PHE A 226 -13.42 -13.71 20.14
N ARG A 227 -14.29 -14.66 19.78
CA ARG A 227 -15.09 -15.41 20.77
C ARG A 227 -14.26 -16.48 21.48
N SER A 228 -13.41 -17.20 20.76
CA SER A 228 -12.63 -18.33 21.30
C SER A 228 -11.45 -17.87 22.16
N PRO A 229 -11.32 -18.37 23.41
CA PRO A 229 -10.22 -17.99 24.30
C PRO A 229 -8.84 -18.40 23.76
N MET A 230 -8.76 -19.46 22.94
CA MET A 230 -7.52 -19.92 22.31
C MET A 230 -6.94 -18.89 21.33
N TYR A 231 -7.79 -18.14 20.63
CA TYR A 231 -7.37 -17.18 19.60
C TYR A 231 -7.24 -15.74 20.11
N ARG A 232 -7.75 -15.44 21.32
CA ARG A 232 -7.73 -14.09 21.91
C ARG A 232 -6.33 -13.53 22.13
N GLN A 233 -5.38 -14.33 22.61
CA GLN A 233 -4.01 -13.85 22.80
C GLN A 233 -3.30 -13.60 21.45
N PRO A 234 -3.30 -14.54 20.49
CA PRO A 234 -2.74 -14.29 19.16
C PRO A 234 -3.34 -13.08 18.43
N ILE A 235 -4.66 -12.92 18.46
CA ILE A 235 -5.32 -11.79 17.79
C ILE A 235 -5.03 -10.46 18.48
N LEU A 236 -4.95 -10.44 19.81
CA LEU A 236 -4.56 -9.24 20.55
C LEU A 236 -3.14 -8.81 20.18
N ILE A 237 -2.20 -9.76 20.11
CA ILE A 237 -0.82 -9.48 19.68
C ILE A 237 -0.81 -8.94 18.25
N ALA A 238 -1.55 -9.56 17.33
CA ALA A 238 -1.61 -9.11 15.93
C ALA A 238 -2.17 -7.68 15.81
N ILE A 239 -3.25 -7.37 16.54
CA ILE A 239 -3.86 -6.03 16.57
C ILE A 239 -2.88 -5.01 17.16
N VAL A 240 -2.27 -5.32 18.31
CA VAL A 240 -1.30 -4.41 18.97
C VAL A 240 -0.07 -4.19 18.10
N LEU A 241 0.42 -5.20 17.39
CA LEU A 241 1.53 -5.05 16.44
C LEU A 241 1.14 -4.14 15.27
N GLN A 242 -0.04 -4.34 14.67
CA GLN A 242 -0.50 -3.49 13.57
C GLN A 242 -0.77 -2.04 14.00
N LEU A 243 -1.31 -1.85 15.20
CA LEU A 243 -1.48 -0.54 15.82
C LEU A 243 -0.12 0.11 16.11
N SER A 244 0.85 -0.63 16.64
CA SER A 244 2.21 -0.11 16.89
C SER A 244 2.87 0.38 15.60
N GLN A 245 2.62 -0.30 14.47
CA GLN A 245 3.14 0.13 13.17
C GLN A 245 2.49 1.43 12.69
N GLN A 246 1.16 1.56 12.76
CA GLN A 246 0.46 2.77 12.27
C GLN A 246 0.61 3.96 13.23
N LEU A 247 0.53 3.72 14.55
CA LEU A 247 0.65 4.75 15.59
C LEU A 247 2.09 5.22 15.83
N SER A 248 3.09 4.51 15.29
CA SER A 248 4.48 4.99 15.31
C SER A 248 4.70 6.28 14.49
N GLY A 249 3.71 6.68 13.67
CA GLY A 249 3.75 7.92 12.90
C GLY A 249 4.42 7.80 11.52
N ILE A 250 4.78 6.58 11.08
CA ILE A 250 5.39 6.34 9.77
C ILE A 250 4.42 6.67 8.62
N ASN A 251 3.16 6.25 8.70
CA ASN A 251 2.13 6.56 7.69
C ASN A 251 1.07 7.47 8.31
N LEU A 252 1.30 8.78 8.35
CA LEU A 252 0.32 9.70 8.92
C LEU A 252 -0.91 9.89 8.03
N THR A 253 -1.93 9.07 8.26
CA THR A 253 -3.31 9.42 7.95
C THR A 253 -3.91 10.31 9.04
N PRO A 254 -4.82 11.24 8.69
CA PRO A 254 -5.22 12.36 9.54
C PRO A 254 -6.37 12.02 10.50
N PHE A 255 -6.27 10.91 11.24
CA PHE A 255 -7.34 10.55 12.18
C PHE A 255 -7.17 11.14 13.59
N LEU A 256 -6.08 11.86 13.87
CA LEU A 256 -5.85 12.49 15.18
C LEU A 256 -5.40 13.96 15.10
N THR A 257 -6.05 14.75 14.25
CA THR A 257 -6.06 16.23 14.33
C THR A 257 -6.89 16.73 15.52
N ALA A 258 -6.68 16.15 16.70
CA ALA A 258 -7.18 16.66 17.98
C ALA A 258 -6.06 16.82 19.03
N CYS A 259 -4.80 16.55 18.68
CA CYS A 259 -3.66 16.83 19.56
C CYS A 259 -2.62 17.68 18.81
N PRO A 260 -2.24 18.85 19.35
CA PRO A 260 -1.23 19.71 18.77
C PRO A 260 0.17 19.13 19.10
N CYS A 261 0.60 18.11 18.38
CA CYS A 261 1.96 17.57 18.50
C CYS A 261 2.59 17.45 17.09
N PRO A 262 3.75 18.08 16.84
CA PRO A 262 4.35 18.16 15.51
C PRO A 262 5.20 16.92 15.22
N LEU A 263 4.61 15.83 14.71
CA LEU A 263 5.35 14.74 14.07
C LEU A 263 4.62 14.37 12.77
N GLN A 264 5.28 14.45 11.60
CA GLN A 264 4.63 14.45 10.27
C GLN A 264 5.60 14.04 9.12
N VAL A 265 6.19 12.84 9.16
CA VAL A 265 7.43 12.53 8.39
C VAL A 265 7.24 12.08 6.92
N PHE A 266 6.05 11.73 6.43
CA PHE A 266 5.88 11.29 5.02
C PHE A 266 4.82 12.04 4.21
N TYR A 267 3.65 12.34 4.78
CA TYR A 267 2.59 13.09 4.07
C TYR A 267 2.70 14.62 4.17
N TYR A 268 3.37 15.11 5.22
CA TYR A 268 3.58 16.54 5.51
C TYR A 268 5.05 16.86 5.75
N SER A 269 5.96 15.98 5.33
CA SER A 269 7.40 16.14 5.54
C SER A 269 7.91 17.48 5.03
N THR A 270 7.44 17.87 3.84
CA THR A 270 7.75 19.18 3.27
C THR A 270 7.27 20.32 4.15
N SER A 271 6.06 20.23 4.73
CA SER A 271 5.51 21.26 5.61
C SER A 271 6.18 21.31 6.99
N ILE A 272 6.66 20.17 7.55
CA ILE A 272 7.48 20.22 8.76
C ILE A 272 8.82 20.85 8.46
N PHE A 273 9.54 20.36 7.45
CA PHE A 273 10.89 20.85 7.18
C PHE A 273 10.87 22.36 6.88
N GLU A 274 9.81 22.84 6.24
CA GLU A 274 9.54 24.27 6.06
C GLU A 274 9.33 25.00 7.41
N LYS A 275 8.51 24.45 8.32
CA LYS A 275 8.30 25.00 9.66
C LYS A 275 9.54 24.94 10.56
N SER A 276 10.44 23.99 10.32
CA SER A 276 11.72 23.84 11.02
C SER A 276 12.84 24.71 10.44
N GLY A 277 12.55 25.55 9.43
CA GLY A 277 13.53 26.48 8.86
C GLY A 277 14.52 25.84 7.89
N VAL A 278 14.22 24.67 7.33
CA VAL A 278 15.06 24.04 6.30
C VAL A 278 14.88 24.80 4.98
N GLU A 279 15.97 25.32 4.42
CA GLU A 279 15.96 26.12 3.18
C GLU A 279 15.33 25.37 1.98
N GLN A 280 15.41 24.04 1.97
CA GLN A 280 14.95 23.18 0.88
C GLN A 280 14.21 21.92 1.39
N PRO A 281 12.94 22.05 1.83
CA PRO A 281 12.22 20.98 2.51
C PRO A 281 11.95 19.74 1.62
N VAL A 282 11.81 19.94 0.31
CA VAL A 282 11.55 18.84 -0.64
C VAL A 282 12.75 17.88 -0.78
N TYR A 283 13.97 18.40 -0.72
CA TYR A 283 15.19 17.58 -0.78
C TYR A 283 15.38 16.76 0.50
N ALA A 284 15.00 17.31 1.66
CA ALA A 284 14.98 16.57 2.92
C ALA A 284 13.96 15.42 2.91
N THR A 285 12.78 15.62 2.31
CA THR A 285 11.78 14.57 2.09
C THR A 285 12.31 13.44 1.21
N ILE A 286 13.00 13.76 0.11
CA ILE A 286 13.64 12.76 -0.75
C ILE A 286 14.73 12.00 0.02
N GLY A 287 15.54 12.70 0.82
CA GLY A 287 16.52 12.09 1.71
C GLY A 287 15.89 11.05 2.64
N SER A 288 14.75 11.36 3.26
CA SER A 288 13.98 10.40 4.06
C SER A 288 13.52 9.18 3.24
N GLY A 289 13.07 9.37 2.01
CA GLY A 289 12.71 8.27 1.09
C GLY A 289 13.90 7.37 0.73
N VAL A 290 15.08 7.95 0.50
CA VAL A 290 16.31 7.20 0.24
C VAL A 290 16.71 6.39 1.46
N VAL A 291 16.69 6.98 2.65
CA VAL A 291 16.97 6.30 3.91
C VAL A 291 15.98 5.15 4.13
N ASN A 292 14.68 5.39 3.92
CA ASN A 292 13.65 4.36 4.04
C ASN A 292 13.91 3.18 3.09
N THR A 293 14.30 3.46 1.84
CA THR A 293 14.62 2.42 0.85
C THR A 293 15.87 1.64 1.27
N ALA A 294 16.93 2.33 1.70
CA ALA A 294 18.17 1.70 2.15
C ALA A 294 17.94 0.81 3.38
N PHE A 295 17.24 1.30 4.40
CA PHE A 295 16.93 0.51 5.60
C PHE A 295 15.96 -0.63 5.31
N THR A 296 15.06 -0.49 4.32
CA THR A 296 14.22 -1.62 3.88
C THR A 296 15.09 -2.74 3.32
N VAL A 297 16.07 -2.44 2.47
CA VAL A 297 17.02 -3.44 1.94
C VAL A 297 17.86 -4.06 3.06
N VAL A 298 18.36 -3.25 3.99
CA VAL A 298 19.11 -3.76 5.17
C VAL A 298 18.24 -4.69 6.02
N SER A 299 16.98 -4.32 6.25
CA SER A 299 16.02 -5.12 7.03
C SER A 299 15.83 -6.52 6.44
N LEU A 300 15.89 -6.67 5.11
CA LEU A 300 15.79 -7.99 4.46
C LEU A 300 16.88 -8.95 4.93
N PHE A 301 18.12 -8.48 5.07
CA PHE A 301 19.25 -9.31 5.50
C PHE A 301 19.29 -9.51 7.02
N VAL A 302 18.77 -8.55 7.78
CA VAL A 302 18.83 -8.56 9.25
C VAL A 302 17.69 -9.39 9.85
N VAL A 303 16.51 -9.43 9.23
CA VAL A 303 15.33 -10.10 9.80
C VAL A 303 15.53 -11.60 10.01
N GLU A 304 16.29 -12.26 9.13
CA GLU A 304 16.61 -13.68 9.25
C GLU A 304 17.71 -13.97 10.29
N ARG A 305 18.52 -12.96 10.64
CA ARG A 305 19.68 -13.12 11.52
C ARG A 305 19.42 -12.71 12.98
N ALA A 306 18.64 -11.64 13.21
CA ALA A 306 18.51 -11.00 14.53
C ALA A 306 17.24 -11.39 15.32
N GLY A 307 16.32 -12.13 14.69
CA GLY A 307 15.05 -12.54 15.30
C GLY A 307 14.00 -11.42 15.34
N ARG A 308 12.72 -11.80 15.13
CA ARG A 308 11.61 -10.86 14.90
C ARG A 308 11.27 -9.97 16.10
N ARG A 309 11.29 -10.52 17.33
CA ARG A 309 10.92 -9.78 18.55
C ARG A 309 11.94 -8.69 18.89
N THR A 310 13.22 -9.03 18.84
CA THR A 310 14.32 -8.12 19.15
C THR A 310 14.33 -6.95 18.18
N LEU A 311 14.16 -7.23 16.87
CA LEU A 311 14.13 -6.19 15.84
C LEU A 311 12.97 -5.21 16.02
N HIS A 312 11.78 -5.70 16.38
CA HIS A 312 10.61 -4.84 16.62
C HIS A 312 10.79 -3.93 17.84
N LEU A 313 11.33 -4.47 18.95
CA LEU A 313 11.56 -3.69 20.17
C LEU A 313 12.65 -2.62 19.98
N ILE A 314 13.75 -2.95 19.29
CA ILE A 314 14.80 -1.99 18.96
C ILE A 314 14.25 -0.88 18.05
N GLY A 315 13.44 -1.25 17.05
CA GLY A 315 12.79 -0.28 16.16
C GLY A 315 11.87 0.69 16.91
N LEU A 316 11.02 0.19 17.81
CA LEU A 316 10.15 1.03 18.64
C LEU A 316 10.94 1.93 19.59
N ALA A 317 11.99 1.42 20.23
CA ALA A 317 12.85 2.21 21.11
C ALA A 317 13.61 3.31 20.35
N GLY A 318 14.13 3.00 19.16
CA GLY A 318 14.78 3.96 18.27
C GLY A 318 13.83 5.08 17.82
N MET A 319 12.62 4.71 17.38
CA MET A 319 11.60 5.70 17.00
C MET A 319 11.19 6.60 18.18
N ALA A 320 11.03 6.03 19.38
CA ALA A 320 10.73 6.80 20.58
C ALA A 320 11.85 7.80 20.92
N GLY A 321 13.12 7.36 20.83
CA GLY A 321 14.28 8.24 21.05
C GLY A 321 14.34 9.40 20.04
N CYS A 322 14.13 9.12 18.75
CA CYS A 322 14.09 10.15 17.71
C CYS A 322 12.92 11.13 17.92
N ALA A 323 11.76 10.65 18.36
CA ALA A 323 10.60 11.50 18.64
C ALA A 323 10.85 12.46 19.81
N VAL A 324 11.50 11.99 20.88
CA VAL A 324 11.90 12.85 22.01
C VAL A 324 12.91 13.91 21.55
N LEU A 325 13.91 13.52 20.77
CA LEU A 325 14.90 14.45 20.19
C LEU A 325 14.24 15.57 19.39
N MET A 326 13.27 15.24 18.54
CA MET A 326 12.51 16.23 17.74
C MET A 326 11.63 17.16 18.59
N THR A 327 11.25 16.74 19.80
CA THR A 327 10.41 17.57 20.69
C THR A 327 11.25 18.52 21.53
N VAL A 328 12.50 18.16 21.81
CA VAL A 328 13.42 18.93 22.65
C VAL A 328 14.25 19.94 21.83
N ALA A 329 14.58 19.60 20.58
CA ALA A 329 15.28 20.48 19.64
C ALA A 329 14.35 21.56 19.05
#